data_AF-A0A968ZS84-F1
#
_entry.id   AF-A0A968ZS84-F1
#
_cell.length_a   1.000
_cell.length_b   1.000
_cell.length_c   1.000
_cell.angle_alpha   90.00
_cell.angle_beta   90.00
_cell.angle_gamma   90.00
#
_symmetry.space_group_name_H-M   'P 1'
#
loop_
_entity.id
_entity.type
_entity.pdbx_description
1 polymer ?
#
loop_
_entity_poly.entity_id
_entity_poly.type
_entity_poly.pdbx_seq_one_letter_code
_entity_poly.pdbx_strand_id
1 'polypeptide(L)'
;MKKLTFHTHFDTAFSALIALIIAVGCLRIVSTYSIFWQTWDEPFHIAAGMEWLDQGKYTYETFHPPLSRIMIALGPYLSGLGSVASNSPWQEGQAILHSGGNYERNLTLARLGILPFL
;
A
#
# COMPACT_ATOMS: atom_id res chain seq x y z
N MET A 1 44.40 18.50 -0.93
CA MET A 1 43.15 18.46 -0.13
C MET A 1 41.87 18.94 -0.85
N LYS A 2 41.85 19.23 -2.17
CA LYS A 2 40.62 19.67 -2.88
C LYS A 2 39.81 18.57 -3.59
N LYS A 3 40.35 17.35 -3.74
CA LYS A 3 39.67 16.26 -4.47
C LYS A 3 38.50 15.61 -3.71
N LEU A 4 38.52 15.63 -2.37
CA LEU A 4 37.51 14.92 -1.56
C LEU A 4 36.15 15.63 -1.54
N THR A 5 36.13 16.96 -1.57
CA THR A 5 34.91 17.79 -1.51
C THR A 5 34.12 17.82 -2.81
N PHE A 6 34.76 17.58 -3.97
CA PHE A 6 34.05 17.59 -5.25
C PHE A 6 33.18 16.34 -5.43
N HIS A 7 33.66 15.17 -4.98
CA HIS A 7 32.87 13.93 -4.96
C HIS A 7 31.63 14.09 -4.10
N THR A 8 31.75 14.61 -2.88
CA THR A 8 30.62 14.77 -1.96
C THR A 8 29.51 15.66 -2.51
N HIS A 9 29.83 16.71 -3.26
CA HIS A 9 28.80 17.57 -3.88
C HIS A 9 28.12 16.87 -5.07
N PHE A 10 28.87 16.15 -5.89
CA PHE A 10 28.33 15.35 -6.99
C PHE A 10 27.41 14.23 -6.47
N ASP A 11 27.83 13.54 -5.41
CA ASP A 11 27.07 12.46 -4.77
C ASP A 11 25.78 12.99 -4.12
N THR A 12 25.83 14.19 -3.53
CA THR A 12 24.65 14.85 -2.96
C THR A 12 23.67 15.29 -4.04
N ALA A 13 24.17 15.92 -5.12
CA ALA A 13 23.33 16.35 -6.24
C ALA A 13 22.69 15.15 -6.96
N PHE A 14 23.44 14.07 -7.13
CA PHE A 14 22.95 12.82 -7.71
C PHE A 14 21.89 12.18 -6.81
N SER A 15 22.14 12.07 -5.50
CA SER A 15 21.17 11.54 -4.54
C SER A 15 19.88 12.39 -4.49
N ALA A 16 20.01 13.72 -4.55
CA ALA A 16 18.87 14.63 -4.62
C ALA A 16 18.07 14.45 -5.91
N LEU A 17 18.74 14.24 -7.05
CA LEU A 17 18.08 13.96 -8.32
C LEU A 17 17.30 12.63 -8.26
N ILE A 18 17.88 11.58 -7.70
CA ILE A 18 17.20 10.28 -7.52
C ILE A 18 15.98 10.44 -6.61
N ALA A 19 16.12 11.13 -5.47
CA ALA A 19 15.02 11.39 -4.57
C ALA A 19 13.89 12.19 -5.25
N LEU A 20 14.24 13.17 -6.09
CA LEU A 20 13.27 13.95 -6.87
C LEU A 20 12.50 13.07 -7.85
N ILE A 21 13.19 12.18 -8.58
CA ILE A 21 12.54 11.27 -9.54
C ILE A 21 11.56 10.33 -8.82
N ILE A 22 11.99 9.75 -7.69
CA ILE A 22 11.13 8.89 -6.86
C ILE A 22 9.91 9.68 -6.37
N ALA A 23 10.11 10.90 -5.87
CA ALA A 23 9.03 11.76 -5.39
C ALA A 23 8.03 12.09 -6.51
N VAL A 24 8.51 12.42 -7.72
CA VAL A 24 7.64 12.65 -8.88
C VAL A 24 6.86 11.38 -9.24
N GLY A 25 7.50 10.21 -9.22
CA GLY A 25 6.82 8.92 -9.44
C GLY A 25 5.69 8.68 -8.44
N CYS A 26 5.98 8.81 -7.14
CA CYS A 26 4.98 8.69 -6.07
C CYS A 26 3.83 9.68 -6.24
N LEU A 27 4.13 10.95 -6.52
CA LEU A 27 3.11 12.00 -6.73
C LEU A 27 2.20 11.67 -7.91
N ARG A 28 2.77 11.17 -9.02
CA ARG A 28 1.98 10.75 -10.19
C ARG A 28 1.02 9.63 -9.82
N ILE A 29 1.42 8.66 -9.02
CA ILE A 29 0.55 7.56 -8.60
C ILE A 29 -0.53 8.02 -7.64
N VAL A 30 -0.17 8.77 -6.60
CA VAL A 30 -1.15 9.30 -5.63
C VAL A 30 -2.19 10.18 -6.31
N SER A 31 -1.81 10.94 -7.35
CA SER A 31 -2.76 11.74 -8.14
C SER A 31 -3.85 10.93 -8.86
N THR A 32 -3.69 9.61 -8.96
CA THR A 32 -4.69 8.72 -9.59
C THR A 32 -5.69 8.11 -8.63
N TYR A 33 -5.46 8.22 -7.32
CA TYR A 33 -6.26 7.46 -6.33
C TYR A 33 -7.72 7.87 -6.28
N SER A 34 -8.04 9.13 -6.54
CA SER A 34 -9.42 9.64 -6.61
C SER A 34 -10.06 9.45 -8.00
N ILE A 35 -9.32 8.92 -8.98
CA ILE A 35 -9.79 8.75 -10.36
C ILE A 35 -10.12 7.29 -10.62
N PHE A 36 -9.23 6.38 -10.23
CA PHE A 36 -9.39 4.95 -10.50
C PHE A 36 -9.98 4.20 -9.32
N TRP A 37 -11.02 3.41 -9.60
CA TRP A 37 -11.59 2.46 -8.67
C TRP A 37 -10.65 1.28 -8.44
N GLN A 38 -11.04 0.38 -7.54
CA GLN A 38 -10.26 -0.81 -7.27
C GLN A 38 -10.13 -1.73 -8.49
N THR A 39 -9.03 -2.48 -8.54
CA THR A 39 -8.92 -3.61 -9.47
C THR A 39 -9.59 -4.87 -8.88
N TRP A 40 -9.70 -5.92 -9.70
CA TRP A 40 -10.38 -7.15 -9.29
C TRP A 40 -9.74 -7.83 -8.06
N ASP A 41 -8.41 -7.90 -8.00
CA ASP A 41 -7.68 -8.59 -6.93
C ASP A 41 -7.28 -7.70 -5.75
N GLU A 42 -7.47 -6.39 -5.86
CA GLU A 42 -7.16 -5.44 -4.79
C GLU A 42 -7.94 -5.75 -3.50
N PRO A 43 -9.26 -6.05 -3.54
CA PRO A 43 -9.98 -6.56 -2.37
C PRO A 43 -9.38 -7.84 -1.78
N PHE A 44 -8.96 -8.79 -2.62
CA PHE A 44 -8.39 -10.05 -2.14
C PHE A 44 -7.12 -9.81 -1.32
N HIS A 45 -6.21 -8.96 -1.81
CA HIS A 45 -4.98 -8.65 -1.12
C HIS A 45 -5.22 -7.91 0.20
N ILE A 46 -6.19 -6.99 0.22
CA ILE A 46 -6.61 -6.30 1.46
C ILE A 46 -7.14 -7.31 2.47
N ALA A 47 -8.02 -8.23 2.07
CA ALA A 47 -8.56 -9.24 2.96
C ALA A 47 -7.46 -10.14 3.53
N ALA A 48 -6.55 -10.65 2.70
CA ALA A 48 -5.46 -11.51 3.14
C ALA A 48 -4.47 -10.81 4.09
N GLY A 49 -4.21 -9.53 3.85
CA GLY A 49 -3.44 -8.71 4.79
C GLY A 49 -4.16 -8.47 6.10
N MET A 50 -5.48 -8.22 6.04
CA MET A 50 -6.32 -8.00 7.21
C MET A 50 -6.44 -9.27 8.06
N GLU A 51 -6.58 -10.44 7.45
CA GLU A 51 -6.54 -11.73 8.14
C GLU A 51 -5.26 -11.87 8.97
N TRP A 52 -4.12 -11.48 8.39
CA TRP A 52 -2.84 -11.53 9.06
C TRP A 52 -2.75 -10.53 10.22
N LEU A 53 -3.13 -9.27 9.99
CA LEU A 53 -3.05 -8.21 10.99
C LEU A 53 -4.03 -8.39 12.14
N ASP A 54 -5.26 -8.80 11.85
CA ASP A 54 -6.35 -8.85 12.81
C ASP A 54 -6.46 -10.22 13.50
N GLN A 55 -6.18 -11.31 12.79
CA GLN A 55 -6.34 -12.68 13.30
C GLN A 55 -5.02 -13.44 13.49
N GLY A 56 -3.89 -12.93 12.99
CA GLY A 56 -2.61 -13.64 13.02
C GLY A 56 -2.58 -14.89 12.13
N LYS A 57 -3.45 -14.96 11.12
CA LYS A 57 -3.60 -16.11 10.21
C LYS A 57 -3.31 -15.71 8.76
N TYR A 58 -3.04 -16.70 7.92
CA TYR A 58 -2.79 -16.47 6.50
C TYR A 58 -3.28 -17.66 5.68
N THR A 59 -4.60 -17.81 5.61
CA THR A 59 -5.26 -19.00 5.06
C THR A 59 -5.87 -18.77 3.68
N TYR A 60 -6.12 -17.51 3.30
CA TYR A 60 -6.77 -17.23 2.01
C TYR A 60 -5.96 -17.70 0.80
N GLU A 61 -4.65 -17.50 0.80
CA GLU A 61 -3.75 -18.08 -0.20
C GLU A 61 -2.29 -17.96 0.24
N THR A 62 -1.58 -19.09 0.25
CA THR A 62 -0.18 -19.18 0.71
C THR A 62 0.86 -19.07 -0.39
N PHE A 63 0.44 -18.96 -1.67
CA PHE A 63 1.35 -18.88 -2.80
C PHE A 63 2.12 -17.54 -2.87
N HIS A 64 1.45 -16.44 -2.54
CA HIS A 64 2.07 -15.12 -2.54
C HIS A 64 2.66 -14.77 -1.16
N PRO A 65 3.88 -14.19 -1.10
CA PRO A 65 4.46 -13.72 0.16
C PRO A 65 3.56 -12.70 0.89
N PRO A 66 3.51 -12.74 2.23
CA PRO A 66 2.55 -11.94 3.00
C PRO A 66 2.90 -10.45 3.08
N LEU A 67 4.17 -10.06 2.85
CA LEU A 67 4.65 -8.70 3.12
C LEU A 67 3.83 -7.62 2.41
N SER A 68 3.62 -7.74 1.09
CA SER A 68 2.85 -6.75 0.32
C SER A 68 1.38 -6.69 0.76
N ARG A 69 0.81 -7.81 1.19
CA ARG A 69 -0.58 -7.89 1.65
C ARG A 69 -0.75 -7.29 3.03
N ILE A 70 0.18 -7.55 3.95
CA ILE A 70 0.20 -6.88 5.24
C ILE A 70 0.26 -5.37 5.02
N MET A 71 1.12 -4.92 4.10
CA MET A 71 1.29 -3.50 3.82
C MET A 71 0.05 -2.87 3.18
N ILE A 72 -0.62 -3.52 2.22
CA ILE A 72 -1.87 -2.99 1.63
C ILE A 72 -3.03 -2.94 2.63
N ALA A 73 -3.05 -3.81 3.65
CA ALA A 73 -4.07 -3.80 4.70
C ALA A 73 -3.74 -2.88 5.89
N LEU A 74 -2.48 -2.45 6.02
CA LEU A 74 -1.99 -1.69 7.18
C LEU A 74 -2.72 -0.36 7.36
N GLY A 75 -2.92 0.42 6.29
CA GLY A 75 -3.65 1.68 6.34
C GLY A 75 -5.09 1.52 6.82
N PRO A 76 -5.90 0.65 6.19
CA PRO A 76 -7.24 0.28 6.67
C PRO A 76 -7.24 -0.16 8.14
N TYR A 77 -6.32 -1.06 8.53
CA TYR A 77 -6.21 -1.60 9.89
C TYR A 77 -5.94 -0.51 10.93
N LEU A 78 -4.94 0.36 10.68
CA LEU A 78 -4.63 1.49 11.55
C LEU A 78 -5.76 2.53 11.62
N SER A 79 -6.67 2.53 10.65
CA SER A 79 -7.87 3.37 10.68
C SER A 79 -9.03 2.77 11.48
N GLY A 80 -8.83 1.60 12.08
CA GLY A 80 -9.80 0.91 12.93
C GLY A 80 -10.68 -0.10 12.19
N LEU A 81 -10.36 -0.44 10.94
CA LEU A 81 -11.06 -1.49 10.20
C LEU A 81 -10.46 -2.86 10.56
N GLY A 82 -11.33 -3.86 10.70
CA GLY A 82 -10.94 -5.24 11.00
C GLY A 82 -11.48 -6.22 9.97
N SER A 83 -11.15 -7.49 10.17
CA SER A 83 -11.70 -8.61 9.40
C SER A 83 -13.21 -8.70 9.60
N VAL A 84 -13.94 -8.96 8.52
CA VAL A 84 -15.43 -8.97 8.52
C VAL A 84 -15.98 -10.39 8.41
N ALA A 85 -15.09 -11.40 8.34
CA ALA A 85 -15.41 -12.83 8.20
C ALA A 85 -16.44 -13.10 7.08
N SER A 86 -15.96 -13.21 5.84
CA SER A 86 -16.80 -13.53 4.69
C SER A 86 -16.52 -14.92 4.10
N ASN A 87 -17.46 -15.42 3.30
CA ASN A 87 -17.31 -16.70 2.58
C ASN A 87 -16.24 -16.65 1.48
N SER A 88 -15.82 -15.45 1.08
CA SER A 88 -14.83 -15.22 0.03
C SER A 88 -13.92 -14.04 0.38
N PRO A 89 -12.59 -14.15 0.20
CA PRO A 89 -11.68 -13.04 0.44
C PRO A 89 -11.97 -11.79 -0.42
N TRP A 90 -12.48 -11.98 -1.65
CA TRP A 90 -12.92 -10.85 -2.48
C TRP A 90 -14.09 -10.10 -1.87
N GLN A 91 -15.06 -10.83 -1.31
CA GLN A 91 -16.22 -10.24 -0.64
C GLN A 91 -15.81 -9.57 0.67
N GLU A 92 -14.87 -10.16 1.41
CA GLU A 92 -14.33 -9.57 2.63
C GLU A 92 -13.61 -8.25 2.36
N GLY A 93 -12.70 -8.22 1.39
CA GLY A 93 -12.01 -6.99 1.00
C GLY A 93 -12.97 -5.92 0.50
N GLN A 94 -13.99 -6.31 -0.25
CA GLN A 94 -15.07 -5.40 -0.67
C GLN A 94 -15.80 -4.80 0.52
N ALA A 95 -16.14 -5.62 1.53
CA ALA A 95 -16.81 -5.17 2.74
C ALA A 95 -15.93 -4.22 3.56
N ILE A 96 -14.62 -4.52 3.68
CA ILE A 96 -13.65 -3.64 4.35
C ILE A 96 -13.59 -2.28 3.65
N LEU A 97 -13.46 -2.27 2.32
CA LEU A 97 -13.39 -1.03 1.54
C LEU A 97 -14.66 -0.20 1.68
N HIS A 98 -15.83 -0.82 1.65
CA HIS A 98 -17.12 -0.11 1.79
C HIS A 98 -17.50 0.22 3.24
N SER A 99 -16.70 -0.22 4.22
CA SER A 99 -17.01 -0.03 5.64
C SER A 99 -17.12 1.45 6.00
N GLY A 100 -18.18 1.78 6.74
CA GLY A 100 -18.49 3.15 7.17
C GLY A 100 -18.82 4.12 6.04
N GLY A 101 -19.09 3.66 4.82
CA GLY A 101 -19.41 4.53 3.67
C GLY A 101 -18.22 5.34 3.14
N ASN A 102 -16.99 4.99 3.53
CA ASN A 102 -15.77 5.75 3.24
C ASN A 102 -14.89 5.06 2.18
N TYR A 103 -15.50 4.61 1.08
CA TYR A 103 -14.85 3.81 0.03
C TYR A 103 -13.52 4.39 -0.45
N GLU A 104 -13.54 5.64 -0.93
CA GLU A 104 -12.34 6.28 -1.50
C GLU A 104 -11.23 6.45 -0.46
N ARG A 105 -11.59 6.77 0.79
CA ARG A 105 -10.64 6.90 1.89
C ARG A 105 -10.00 5.56 2.21
N ASN A 106 -10.80 4.50 2.34
CA ASN A 106 -10.31 3.17 2.70
C ASN A 106 -9.41 2.60 1.59
N LEU A 107 -9.79 2.80 0.33
CA LEU A 107 -8.99 2.44 -0.84
C LEU A 107 -7.68 3.23 -0.89
N THR A 108 -7.74 4.54 -0.64
CA THR A 108 -6.55 5.40 -0.55
C THR A 108 -5.59 4.94 0.53
N LEU A 109 -6.09 4.65 1.73
CA LEU A 109 -5.27 4.13 2.83
C LEU A 109 -4.62 2.80 2.48
N ALA A 110 -5.33 1.93 1.78
CA ALA A 110 -4.78 0.65 1.32
C ALA A 110 -3.62 0.87 0.33
N ARG A 111 -3.85 1.71 -0.68
CA ARG A 111 -2.85 2.02 -1.71
C ARG A 111 -1.63 2.78 -1.18
N LEU A 112 -1.80 3.63 -0.17
CA LEU A 112 -0.67 4.25 0.53
C LEU A 112 0.27 3.22 1.17
N GLY A 113 -0.28 2.10 1.65
CA GLY A 113 0.50 1.01 2.22
C GLY A 113 1.39 0.30 1.20
N ILE A 114 0.94 0.17 -0.05
CA ILE A 114 1.73 -0.49 -1.11
C ILE A 114 2.68 0.47 -1.84
N LEU A 115 2.51 1.79 -1.70
CA LEU A 115 3.32 2.81 -2.37
C LEU A 115 4.85 2.63 -2.21
N PRO A 116 5.40 2.17 -1.07
CA PRO A 116 6.85 1.95 -0.95
C PRO A 116 7.43 0.84 -1.82
N PHE A 117 6.58 -0.03 -2.39
CA PHE A 117 6.98 -1.16 -3.25
C PHE A 117 6.91 -0.81 -4.74
N LEU A 118 6.94 0.48 -5.03
CA LEU A 118 7.02 1.04 -6.37
C LEU A 118 8.23 0.57 -7.19
#